data_AF-A0A4Y9ZNB0-F1
#
_entry.id   AF-A0A4Y9ZNB0-F1
#
_cell.length_a   1.000
_cell.length_b   1.000
_cell.length_c   1.000
_cell.angle_alpha   90.00
_cell.angle_beta   90.00
_cell.angle_gamma   90.00
#
_symmetry.space_group_name_H-M   'P 1'
#
loop_
_entity.id
_entity.type
_entity.pdbx_description
1 polymer ?
#
loop_
_entity_poly.entity_id
_entity_poly.type
_entity_poly.pdbx_seq_one_letter_code
_entity_poly.pdbx_strand_id
1 'polypeptide(L)' 'MSQPQSSTEPVMAGAPYLDDDADIVMRSSDGVHFHVHKNFLSKCSPIFADLFSLPQPKS' A
#
# COMPACT_ATOMS: atom_id res chain seq x y z
N MET A 1 -0.85 -11.32 30.54
CA MET A 1 -0.11 -10.35 29.71
C MET A 1 0.57 -11.16 28.61
N SER A 2 -0.16 -11.54 27.57
CA SER A 2 0.39 -12.34 26.48
C SER A 2 1.10 -11.40 25.51
N GLN A 3 2.40 -11.60 25.31
CA GLN A 3 3.16 -10.87 24.29
C GLN A 3 2.50 -11.07 22.91
N PRO A 4 2.35 -10.01 22.08
CA PRO A 4 1.93 -10.17 20.70
C PRO A 4 3.08 -10.82 19.91
N GLN A 5 2.80 -11.93 19.24
CA GLN A 5 3.77 -12.67 18.46
C GLN A 5 4.35 -11.77 17.36
N SER A 6 5.60 -11.35 17.54
CA SER A 6 6.40 -10.69 16.51
C SER A 6 6.91 -11.74 15.53
N SER A 7 6.36 -11.77 14.32
CA SER A 7 6.94 -12.44 13.14
C SER A 7 6.88 -11.42 12.01
N THR A 8 7.92 -10.61 11.90
CA THR A 8 8.01 -9.43 11.03
C THR A 8 8.33 -9.85 9.59
N GLU A 9 7.43 -10.58 8.94
CA GLU A 9 7.42 -10.69 7.47
C GLU A 9 6.20 -9.95 6.92
N PRO A 10 6.37 -9.07 5.92
CA PRO A 10 5.25 -8.43 5.24
C PRO A 10 4.26 -9.49 4.76
N VAL A 11 3.03 -9.44 5.26
CA VAL A 11 1.98 -10.32 4.76
C VAL A 11 1.46 -9.71 3.47
N MET A 12 1.72 -10.35 2.34
CA MET A 12 1.17 -9.90 1.07
C MET A 12 -0.34 -10.13 1.04
N ALA A 13 -1.09 -9.11 0.66
CA ALA A 13 -2.50 -9.28 0.35
C ALA A 13 -2.63 -10.28 -0.81
N GLY A 14 -3.55 -11.23 -0.70
CA GLY A 14 -3.85 -12.15 -1.81
C GLY A 14 -4.51 -11.42 -2.98
N ALA A 15 -4.81 -12.17 -4.06
CA ALA A 15 -5.59 -11.64 -5.17
C ALA A 15 -6.91 -11.01 -4.65
N PRO A 16 -7.29 -9.82 -5.14
CA PRO A 16 -6.77 -9.13 -6.33
C PRO A 16 -5.65 -8.10 -6.07
N TYR A 17 -4.98 -8.12 -4.91
CA TYR A 17 -4.02 -7.08 -4.50
C TYR A 17 -2.57 -7.58 -4.44
N LEU A 18 -2.20 -8.45 -5.39
CA LEU A 18 -0.88 -9.08 -5.53
C LEU A 18 -0.33 -8.89 -6.96
N ASP A 19 -0.70 -7.81 -7.63
CA ASP A 19 -0.25 -7.56 -9.00
C ASP A 19 1.24 -7.12 -9.01
N ASP A 20 2.04 -7.73 -9.88
CA ASP A 20 3.47 -7.43 -10.04
C ASP A 20 3.71 -6.06 -10.72
N ASP A 21 2.73 -5.55 -11.46
CA ASP A 21 2.79 -4.24 -12.15
C ASP A 21 2.28 -3.08 -11.27
N ALA A 22 1.98 -3.34 -9.99
CA ALA A 22 1.55 -2.29 -9.07
C ALA A 22 2.63 -1.21 -8.88
N ASP A 23 2.22 0.06 -8.95
CA ASP A 23 3.11 1.22 -8.82
C ASP A 23 3.08 1.83 -7.41
N ILE A 24 2.28 1.27 -6.50
CA ILE A 24 2.28 1.60 -5.08
C ILE A 24 1.94 0.39 -4.20
N VAL A 25 2.59 0.32 -3.04
CA VAL A 25 2.27 -0.62 -1.97
C VAL A 25 1.66 0.13 -0.80
N MET A 26 0.43 -0.21 -0.45
CA MET A 26 -0.22 0.28 0.76
C MET A 26 -0.01 -0.73 1.89
N ARG A 27 0.60 -0.31 2.99
CA ARG A 27 0.74 -1.13 4.18
C ARG A 27 -0.30 -0.73 5.22
N SER A 28 -1.14 -1.67 5.61
CA SER A 28 -2.07 -1.49 6.73
C SER A 28 -1.34 -1.55 8.07
N SER A 29 -1.99 -1.05 9.13
CA SER A 29 -1.40 -0.99 10.47
C SER A 29 -1.07 -2.37 11.08
N ASP A 30 -1.75 -3.42 10.63
CA ASP A 30 -1.50 -4.82 11.00
C ASP A 30 -0.42 -5.51 10.14
N GLY A 31 0.23 -4.77 9.23
CA GLY A 31 1.38 -5.25 8.47
C GLY A 31 1.04 -5.97 7.16
N VAL A 32 -0.19 -5.85 6.68
CA VAL A 32 -0.59 -6.40 5.36
C VAL A 32 -0.22 -5.40 4.25
N HIS A 33 0.40 -5.90 3.19
CA HIS A 33 0.86 -5.14 2.04
C HIS A 33 -0.08 -5.36 0.85
N PHE A 34 -0.73 -4.29 0.40
CA PHE A 34 -1.63 -4.29 -0.75
C PHE A 34 -0.92 -3.68 -1.95
N HIS A 35 -0.72 -4.47 -3.00
CA HIS A 35 -0.22 -3.99 -4.29
C HIS A 35 -1.39 -3.43 -5.09
N VAL A 36 -1.37 -2.12 -5.34
CA VAL A 36 -2.46 -1.39 -6.00
C VAL A 36 -1.89 -0.38 -6.98
N HIS A 37 -2.72 0.13 -7.89
CA HIS A 37 -2.29 1.14 -8.85
C HIS A 37 -2.76 2.55 -8.49
N LYS A 38 -1.83 3.52 -8.50
CA LYS A 38 -2.12 4.94 -8.24
C LYS A 38 -3.23 5.46 -9.14
N ASN A 39 -3.25 5.08 -10.42
CA ASN A 39 -4.28 5.52 -11.37
C ASN A 39 -5.70 5.14 -10.93
N PHE A 40 -5.89 3.91 -10.43
CA PHE A 40 -7.20 3.50 -9.91
C PHE A 40 -7.54 4.29 -8.64
N LEU A 41 -6.60 4.41 -7.71
CA LEU A 41 -6.82 5.18 -6.48
C LEU A 41 -7.11 6.66 -6.71
N SER A 42 -6.40 7.32 -7.64
CA SER A 42 -6.66 8.71 -8.03
C SER A 42 -8.06 8.89 -8.61
N LYS A 43 -8.54 7.92 -9.40
CA LYS A 43 -9.90 7.96 -9.97
C LYS A 43 -10.97 7.73 -8.91
N CYS A 44 -10.69 6.89 -7.91
CA CYS A 44 -11.63 6.58 -6.84
C CYS A 44 -11.64 7.63 -5.71
N SER A 45 -10.57 8.40 -5.54
CA SER A 45 -10.43 9.36 -4.44
C SER A 45 -9.63 10.59 -4.84
N PRO A 46 -10.21 11.81 -4.73
CA PRO A 46 -9.50 13.04 -5.01
C PRO A 46 -8.31 13.26 -4.06
N ILE A 47 -8.39 12.78 -2.82
CA ILE A 47 -7.28 12.89 -1.85
C ILE A 47 -6.05 12.14 -2.35
N PHE A 48 -6.23 10.93 -2.91
CA PHE A 48 -5.11 10.17 -3.47
C PHE A 48 -4.59 10.80 -4.76
N ALA A 49 -5.48 11.35 -5.60
CA ALA A 49 -5.07 12.09 -6.79
C ALA A 49 -4.15 13.27 -6.44
N ASP A 50 -4.56 14.07 -5.45
CA ASP A 50 -3.79 15.21 -4.97
C ASP A 50 -2.46 14.75 -4.37
N LEU A 51 -2.48 13.72 -3.50
CA LEU A 51 -1.28 13.18 -2.86
C LEU A 51 -0.22 12.72 -3.88
N PHE A 52 -0.64 12.02 -4.94
CA PHE A 52 0.28 11.52 -5.97
C PHE A 52 0.77 12.61 -6.93
N SER A 53 0.11 13.77 -6.96
CA SER A 53 0.58 14.93 -7.75
C SER A 53 1.73 15.70 -7.08
N LEU A 54 1.96 15.48 -5.79
CA LEU A 54 2.98 16.21 -5.03
C LEU A 54 4.41 15.81 -5.45
N PRO A 55 5.34 16.78 -5.53
CA PRO A 55 6.73 16.49 -5.86
C PRO A 55 7.34 15.58 -4.80
N GLN A 56 7.89 14.45 -5.22
CA GLN A 56 8.57 13.54 -4.31
C GLN A 56 9.96 14.09 -3.96
N PRO A 57 10.40 13.97 -2.70
CA PRO A 57 11.75 14.33 -2.32
C PRO A 57 12.76 13.53 -3.14
N LYS A 58 13.79 14.22 -3.63
CA LYS A 58 14.88 13.60 -4.38
C LYS A 58 15.69 12.73 -3.41
N SER A 59 15.90 11.46 -3.77
CA SER A 59 16.75 10.52 -3.02
C SER A 59 18.22 10.88 -3.10
#